data_AF-A0A2H0SMY8-F1
#
_entry.id   AF-A0A2H0SMY8-F1
#
_cell.length_a   1.000
_cell.length_b   1.000
_cell.length_c   1.000
_cell.angle_alpha   90.00
_cell.angle_beta   90.00
_cell.angle_gamma   90.00
#
_symmetry.space_group_name_H-M   'P 1'
#
loop_
_entity.id
_entity.type
_entity.pdbx_description
1 polymer ?
#
loop_
_entity_poly.entity_id
_entity_poly.type
_entity_poly.pdbx_seq_one_letter_code
_entity_poly.pdbx_strand_id
1 'polypeptide(L)'
;IFPTSFYLGAVYSEAFFLACVLGAFVAADKKLWLLATAAAGLAIATRLVGVFLLLALIWQAFSGARNIRAVLLLPLSLIGLLAYMSFLQFEFHDPFYFFHVQSEFGSGRQETLILLPQTIWRGIKIVFTVPFSQIWITYAQELVLSLLAFATLLYGYIRRNKLRLPLSWVLYALGVLLLPTLTGTLSSMPRYILVAFPLFYIWAQVLLKYRLVRSILILLSISLLVYNTIQFIQGHWVA
;
A
#
# COMPACT_ATOMS: atom_id res chain seq x y z
N ILE A 1 14.27 5.06 6.52
CA ILE A 1 14.94 4.32 5.41
C ILE A 1 14.20 3.01 5.24
N PHE A 2 13.87 2.64 4.01
CA PHE A 2 13.11 1.43 3.71
C PHE A 2 13.77 0.69 2.54
N PRO A 3 13.79 -0.67 2.53
CA PRO A 3 14.49 -1.46 1.51
C PRO A 3 14.13 -1.17 0.05
N THR A 4 12.95 -0.60 -0.23
CA THR A 4 12.48 -0.32 -1.59
C THR A 4 12.19 1.16 -1.82
N SER A 5 12.75 2.06 -1.00
CA SER A 5 12.51 3.50 -1.15
C SER A 5 13.08 4.10 -2.44
N PHE A 6 13.91 3.37 -3.19
CA PHE A 6 14.33 3.80 -4.53
C PHE A 6 13.15 3.95 -5.51
N TYR A 7 12.02 3.26 -5.28
CA TYR A 7 10.77 3.48 -6.03
C TYR A 7 10.19 4.90 -5.88
N LEU A 8 10.58 5.64 -4.83
CA LEU A 8 10.21 7.05 -4.70
C LEU A 8 11.04 7.98 -5.60
N GLY A 9 12.19 7.52 -6.08
CA GLY A 9 13.05 8.26 -7.03
C GLY A 9 13.04 7.70 -8.45
N ALA A 10 12.55 6.48 -8.63
CA ALA A 10 12.35 5.87 -9.94
C ALA A 10 11.09 6.45 -10.62
N VAL A 11 11.00 6.32 -11.95
CA VAL A 11 9.88 6.82 -12.76
C VAL A 11 8.65 5.88 -12.61
N TYR A 12 8.10 5.83 -11.39
CA TYR A 12 6.87 5.11 -11.05
C TYR A 12 5.90 5.99 -10.24
N SER A 13 4.69 5.48 -10.00
CA SER A 13 3.61 6.22 -9.37
C SER A 13 3.72 6.38 -7.85
N GLU A 14 4.60 5.64 -7.15
CA GLU A 14 4.66 5.58 -5.69
C GLU A 14 4.87 6.95 -5.04
N ALA A 15 5.79 7.77 -5.57
CA ALA A 15 6.09 9.09 -5.02
C ALA A 15 4.89 10.04 -5.12
N PHE A 16 4.31 10.14 -6.32
CA PHE A 16 3.16 11.00 -6.56
C PHE A 16 1.91 10.52 -5.80
N PHE A 17 1.68 9.21 -5.77
CA PHE A 17 0.60 8.60 -5.01
C PHE A 17 0.73 8.90 -3.51
N LEU A 18 1.92 8.70 -2.92
CA LEU A 18 2.16 8.96 -1.51
C LEU A 18 1.98 10.45 -1.17
N ALA A 19 2.46 11.35 -2.04
CA ALA A 19 2.24 12.78 -1.90
C ALA A 19 0.74 13.14 -1.90
N CYS A 20 -0.04 12.56 -2.81
CA CYS A 20 -1.49 12.76 -2.86
C CYS A 20 -2.20 12.22 -1.61
N VAL A 21 -1.83 11.03 -1.13
CA VAL A 21 -2.38 10.43 0.11
C VAL A 21 -2.11 11.33 1.32
N LEU A 22 -0.87 11.75 1.52
CA LEU A 22 -0.49 12.62 2.64
C LEU A 22 -1.19 13.98 2.52
N GLY A 23 -1.21 14.55 1.31
CA GLY A 23 -1.91 15.80 1.02
C GLY A 23 -3.41 15.72 1.33
N ALA A 24 -4.06 14.60 1.02
CA ALA A 24 -5.47 14.39 1.29
C ALA A 24 -5.77 14.34 2.80
N PHE A 25 -4.98 13.60 3.58
CA PHE A 25 -5.11 13.57 5.04
C PHE A 25 -4.84 14.95 5.67
N VAL A 26 -3.78 15.64 5.25
CA VAL A 26 -3.46 17.00 5.73
C VAL A 26 -4.59 17.99 5.40
N ALA A 27 -5.15 17.92 4.20
CA ALA A 27 -6.28 18.77 3.80
C ALA A 27 -7.54 18.45 4.63
N ALA A 28 -7.83 17.16 4.87
CA ALA A 28 -8.96 16.73 5.69
C ALA A 28 -8.81 17.14 7.17
N ASP A 29 -7.59 17.07 7.72
CA ASP A 29 -7.28 17.57 9.07
C ASP A 29 -7.56 19.08 9.18
N LYS A 30 -7.19 19.84 8.14
CA LYS A 30 -7.48 21.28 7.99
C LYS A 30 -8.91 21.60 7.56
N LYS A 31 -9.79 20.59 7.42
CA LYS A 31 -11.19 20.73 6.94
C LYS A 31 -11.34 21.28 5.51
N LEU A 32 -10.27 21.25 4.72
CA LEU A 32 -10.25 21.65 3.31
C LEU A 32 -10.72 20.48 2.42
N TRP A 33 -11.98 20.12 2.54
CA TRP A 33 -12.53 18.89 1.93
C TRP A 33 -12.48 18.85 0.41
N LEU A 34 -12.59 20.00 -0.27
CA LEU A 34 -12.41 20.06 -1.73
C LEU A 34 -11.00 19.60 -2.13
N LEU A 35 -9.97 20.10 -1.45
CA LEU A 35 -8.58 19.71 -1.69
C LEU A 35 -8.33 18.25 -1.29
N ALA A 36 -8.95 17.78 -0.20
CA ALA A 36 -8.88 16.39 0.21
C ALA A 36 -9.47 15.45 -0.86
N THR A 37 -10.65 15.80 -1.41
CA THR A 37 -11.29 15.06 -2.51
C THR A 37 -10.44 15.09 -3.77
N ALA A 38 -9.90 16.25 -4.17
CA ALA A 38 -9.06 16.36 -5.36
C ALA A 38 -7.77 15.52 -5.23
N ALA A 39 -7.08 15.60 -4.09
CA ALA A 39 -5.90 14.79 -3.82
C ALA A 39 -6.23 13.29 -3.76
N ALA A 40 -7.36 12.90 -3.14
CA ALA A 40 -7.81 11.52 -3.15
C ALA A 40 -8.13 11.03 -4.56
N GLY A 41 -8.74 11.88 -5.41
CA GLY A 41 -9.02 11.55 -6.80
C GLY A 41 -7.76 11.30 -7.63
N LEU A 42 -6.73 12.13 -7.45
CA LEU A 42 -5.42 11.92 -8.08
C LEU A 42 -4.74 10.64 -7.58
N ALA A 43 -4.85 10.33 -6.28
CA ALA A 43 -4.34 9.08 -5.73
C ALA A 43 -5.06 7.85 -6.32
N ILE A 44 -6.38 7.87 -6.41
CA ILE A 44 -7.19 6.78 -7.01
C ILE A 44 -6.87 6.60 -8.50
N ALA A 45 -6.74 7.71 -9.24
CA ALA A 45 -6.42 7.69 -10.66
C ALA A 45 -5.04 7.09 -10.97
N THR A 46 -4.09 7.16 -10.02
CA THR A 46 -2.73 6.64 -10.21
C THR A 46 -2.57 5.21 -9.74
N ARG A 47 -3.32 4.79 -8.72
CA ARG A 47 -3.31 3.41 -8.19
C ARG A 47 -4.67 3.05 -7.61
N LEU A 48 -5.21 1.88 -8.00
CA LEU A 48 -6.50 1.36 -7.52
C LEU A 48 -6.61 1.28 -5.98
N VAL A 49 -5.49 1.00 -5.32
CA VAL A 49 -5.40 0.94 -3.85
C VAL A 49 -5.77 2.29 -3.19
N GLY A 50 -5.68 3.40 -3.91
CA GLY A 50 -6.16 4.70 -3.47
C GLY A 50 -7.63 4.72 -3.08
N VAL A 51 -8.46 3.78 -3.53
CA VAL A 51 -9.90 3.71 -3.15
C VAL A 51 -10.08 3.57 -1.64
N PHE A 52 -9.12 2.99 -0.91
CA PHE A 52 -9.20 2.90 0.55
C PHE A 52 -8.95 4.24 1.26
N LEU A 53 -8.34 5.21 0.58
CA LEU A 53 -8.25 6.59 1.08
C LEU A 53 -9.64 7.22 1.17
N LEU A 54 -10.52 6.97 0.19
CA LEU A 54 -11.91 7.43 0.22
C LEU A 54 -12.62 6.91 1.48
N LEU A 55 -12.53 5.61 1.76
CA LEU A 55 -13.15 5.00 2.95
C LEU A 55 -12.60 5.60 4.24
N ALA A 56 -11.29 5.80 4.31
CA ALA A 56 -10.64 6.43 5.47
C ALA A 56 -11.10 7.88 5.69
N LEU A 57 -11.23 8.67 4.63
CA LEU A 57 -11.66 10.07 4.70
C LEU A 57 -13.15 10.20 5.02
N ILE A 58 -13.99 9.30 4.48
CA ILE A 58 -15.42 9.23 4.84
C ILE A 58 -15.55 8.96 6.34
N TRP A 59 -14.82 7.96 6.86
CA TRP A 59 -14.80 7.68 8.29
C TRP A 59 -14.38 8.90 9.10
N GLN A 60 -13.32 9.59 8.68
CA GLN A 60 -12.83 10.79 9.34
C GLN A 60 -13.85 11.95 9.32
N ALA A 61 -14.61 12.11 8.24
CA ALA A 61 -15.68 13.11 8.12
C ALA A 61 -16.86 12.82 9.05
N PHE A 62 -17.15 11.55 9.32
CA PHE A 62 -18.22 11.11 10.22
C PHE A 62 -17.81 11.12 11.70
N SER A 63 -16.58 10.74 12.03
CA SER A 63 -16.14 10.55 13.42
C SER A 63 -15.92 11.86 14.19
N GLY A 64 -15.83 13.00 13.49
CA GLY A 64 -15.75 14.33 14.11
C GLY A 64 -17.12 15.00 14.24
N ALA A 65 -17.17 16.33 14.05
CA ALA A 65 -18.42 17.02 13.79
C ALA A 65 -18.89 16.65 12.38
N ARG A 66 -19.88 15.75 12.29
CA ARG A 66 -20.45 15.20 11.04
C ARG A 66 -20.45 16.26 9.93
N ASN A 67 -19.55 16.13 8.96
CA ASN A 67 -19.44 17.10 7.87
C ASN A 67 -20.13 16.56 6.62
N ILE A 68 -21.42 16.86 6.48
CA ILE A 68 -22.24 16.37 5.37
C ILE A 68 -21.67 16.81 4.02
N ARG A 69 -21.16 18.04 3.91
CA ARG A 69 -20.53 18.54 2.68
C ARG A 69 -19.34 17.67 2.27
N ALA A 70 -18.50 17.28 3.23
CA ALA A 70 -17.38 16.37 2.97
C ALA A 70 -17.85 15.01 2.42
N VAL A 71 -18.89 14.43 3.03
CA VAL A 71 -19.46 13.14 2.61
C VAL A 71 -20.01 13.21 1.19
N LEU A 72 -20.59 14.34 0.78
CA LEU A 72 -21.07 14.55 -0.58
C LEU A 72 -19.93 14.78 -1.60
N LEU A 73 -18.84 15.44 -1.19
CA LEU A 73 -17.70 15.72 -2.06
C LEU A 73 -16.82 14.49 -2.29
N LEU A 74 -16.58 13.69 -1.25
CA LEU A 74 -15.62 12.58 -1.28
C LEU A 74 -15.88 11.55 -2.41
N PRO A 75 -17.12 11.14 -2.73
CA PRO A 75 -17.41 10.27 -3.87
C PRO A 75 -16.90 10.80 -5.22
N LEU A 76 -16.74 12.12 -5.39
CA LEU A 76 -16.17 12.70 -6.62
C LEU A 76 -14.70 12.29 -6.84
N SER A 77 -14.00 11.80 -5.81
CA SER A 77 -12.66 11.23 -5.98
C SER A 77 -12.64 9.98 -6.87
N LEU A 78 -13.78 9.32 -7.09
CA LEU A 78 -13.89 8.16 -7.98
C LEU A 78 -13.89 8.53 -9.47
N ILE A 79 -13.96 9.81 -9.83
CA ILE A 79 -14.03 10.23 -11.24
C ILE A 79 -12.87 9.66 -12.06
N GLY A 80 -11.64 9.63 -11.52
CA GLY A 80 -10.49 9.07 -12.22
C GLY A 80 -10.63 7.57 -12.50
N LEU A 81 -11.12 6.80 -11.52
CA LEU A 81 -11.40 5.37 -11.70
C LEU A 81 -12.53 5.15 -12.70
N LEU A 82 -13.62 5.92 -12.60
CA LEU A 82 -14.76 5.83 -13.50
C LEU A 82 -14.36 6.18 -14.94
N ALA A 83 -13.53 7.20 -15.14
CA ALA A 83 -12.98 7.55 -16.45
C ALA A 83 -12.14 6.41 -17.04
N TYR A 84 -11.29 5.77 -16.22
CA TYR A 84 -10.52 4.60 -16.65
C TYR A 84 -11.43 3.40 -17.00
N MET A 85 -12.43 3.11 -16.17
CA MET A 85 -13.41 2.05 -16.46
C MET A 85 -14.24 2.33 -17.72
N SER A 86 -14.59 3.60 -17.98
CA SER A 86 -15.26 4.00 -19.22
C SER A 86 -14.36 3.81 -20.44
N PHE A 87 -13.07 4.15 -20.33
CA PHE A 87 -12.10 3.84 -21.38
C PHE A 87 -12.03 2.33 -21.64
N LEU A 88 -11.95 1.51 -20.59
CA LEU A 88 -11.91 0.05 -20.74
C LEU A 88 -13.19 -0.52 -21.35
N GLN A 89 -14.36 0.03 -20.99
CA GLN A 89 -15.63 -0.34 -21.61
C GLN A 89 -15.66 -0.01 -23.11
N PHE A 90 -15.09 1.12 -23.50
CA PHE A 90 -15.07 1.55 -24.89
C PHE A 90 -14.12 0.69 -25.74
N GLU A 91 -12.91 0.45 -25.24
CA GLU A 91 -11.84 -0.23 -26.00
C GLU A 91 -11.92 -1.76 -25.90
N PHE A 92 -12.22 -2.30 -24.71
CA PHE A 92 -12.15 -3.74 -24.42
C PHE A 92 -13.52 -4.37 -24.13
N HIS A 93 -14.60 -3.58 -24.16
CA HIS A 93 -15.96 -4.02 -23.82
C HIS A 93 -16.10 -4.65 -22.42
N ASP A 94 -15.18 -4.30 -21.52
CA ASP A 94 -15.13 -4.80 -20.16
C ASP A 94 -14.64 -3.68 -19.21
N PRO A 95 -15.52 -3.10 -18.38
CA PRO A 95 -15.14 -2.00 -17.50
C PRO A 95 -14.23 -2.45 -16.35
N PHE A 96 -14.16 -3.77 -16.11
CA PHE A 96 -13.33 -4.40 -15.09
C PHE A 96 -12.17 -5.18 -15.69
N TYR A 97 -11.77 -4.89 -16.93
CA TYR A 97 -10.68 -5.59 -17.62
C TYR A 97 -9.39 -5.64 -16.80
N PHE A 98 -9.08 -4.58 -16.04
CA PHE A 98 -7.93 -4.55 -15.13
C PHE A 98 -7.94 -5.66 -14.05
N PHE A 99 -9.10 -6.21 -13.71
CA PHE A 99 -9.27 -7.33 -12.79
C PHE A 99 -9.26 -8.67 -13.52
N HIS A 100 -9.91 -8.78 -14.68
CA HIS A 100 -9.96 -10.01 -15.46
C HIS A 100 -8.63 -10.36 -16.15
N VAL A 101 -7.71 -9.40 -16.34
CA VAL A 101 -6.39 -9.66 -16.93
C VAL A 101 -5.32 -10.04 -15.88
N GLN A 102 -5.69 -10.17 -14.60
CA GLN A 102 -4.69 -10.38 -13.52
C GLN A 102 -3.89 -11.67 -13.68
N SER A 103 -4.51 -12.75 -14.18
CA SER A 103 -3.84 -14.05 -14.38
C SER A 103 -2.76 -13.98 -15.47
N GLU A 104 -2.99 -13.18 -16.51
CA GLU A 104 -2.08 -13.00 -17.65
C GLU A 104 -0.79 -12.23 -17.29
N PHE A 105 -0.85 -11.36 -16.28
CA PHE A 105 0.32 -10.63 -15.79
C PHE A 105 1.39 -11.54 -15.15
N GLY A 106 1.01 -12.76 -14.75
CA GLY A 106 1.92 -13.75 -14.18
C GLY A 106 2.16 -13.60 -12.67
N SER A 107 3.28 -14.16 -12.20
CA SER A 107 3.63 -14.29 -10.76
C SER A 107 2.59 -15.05 -9.91
N GLY A 108 1.76 -15.89 -10.57
CA GLY A 108 0.73 -16.68 -9.91
C GLY A 108 -0.49 -15.87 -9.44
N ARG A 109 -0.69 -14.65 -9.94
CA ARG A 109 -1.93 -13.87 -9.74
C ARG A 109 -3.14 -14.65 -10.26
N GLN A 110 -4.28 -14.44 -9.63
CA GLN A 110 -5.54 -15.11 -9.95
C GLN A 110 -6.62 -14.05 -10.16
N GLU A 111 -7.55 -14.36 -11.06
CA GLU A 111 -8.78 -13.59 -11.24
C GLU A 111 -9.83 -13.94 -10.17
N THR A 112 -9.72 -15.14 -9.57
CA THR A 112 -10.55 -15.51 -8.43
C THR A 112 -10.00 -14.91 -7.14
N LEU A 113 -10.91 -14.53 -6.25
CA LEU A 113 -10.54 -13.97 -4.96
C LEU A 113 -9.84 -15.03 -4.09
N ILE A 114 -8.58 -14.78 -3.74
CA ILE A 114 -7.81 -15.62 -2.84
C ILE A 114 -7.65 -14.92 -1.49
N LEU A 115 -8.10 -15.54 -0.42
CA LEU A 115 -8.03 -14.94 0.92
C LEU A 115 -6.60 -14.95 1.48
N LEU A 116 -6.34 -13.99 2.37
CA LEU A 116 -5.02 -13.75 2.96
C LEU A 116 -4.34 -15.02 3.53
N PRO A 117 -5.00 -15.92 4.28
CA PRO A 117 -4.34 -17.11 4.80
C PRO A 117 -3.73 -18.01 3.71
N GLN A 118 -4.44 -18.15 2.59
CA GLN A 118 -3.96 -18.92 1.44
C GLN A 118 -2.81 -18.19 0.75
N THR A 119 -2.89 -16.87 0.58
CA THR A 119 -1.80 -16.06 -0.01
C THR A 119 -0.52 -16.16 0.83
N ILE A 120 -0.62 -16.07 2.16
CA ILE A 120 0.52 -16.26 3.08
C ILE A 120 1.08 -17.67 2.97
N TRP A 121 0.21 -18.69 2.94
CA TRP A 121 0.66 -20.08 2.76
C TRP A 121 1.41 -20.31 1.45
N ARG A 122 0.94 -19.72 0.34
CA ARG A 122 1.64 -19.76 -0.95
C ARG A 122 3.02 -19.12 -0.84
N GLY A 123 3.13 -17.95 -0.21
CA GLY A 123 4.42 -17.28 0.05
C GLY A 123 5.38 -18.13 0.89
N ILE A 124 4.89 -18.73 1.97
CA ILE A 124 5.65 -19.67 2.81
C ILE A 124 6.14 -20.84 1.95
N LYS A 125 5.23 -21.50 1.22
CA LYS A 125 5.57 -22.63 0.35
C LYS A 125 6.68 -22.26 -0.63
N ILE A 126 6.57 -21.12 -1.33
CA ILE A 126 7.60 -20.63 -2.26
C ILE A 126 8.97 -20.53 -1.58
N VAL A 127 9.05 -19.90 -0.41
CA VAL A 127 10.33 -19.73 0.33
C VAL A 127 10.93 -21.07 0.75
N PHE A 128 10.11 -22.09 1.06
CA PHE A 128 10.61 -23.41 1.45
C PHE A 128 10.90 -24.35 0.27
N THR A 129 10.35 -24.10 -0.92
CA THR A 129 10.51 -25.00 -2.07
C THR A 129 11.44 -24.46 -3.15
N VAL A 130 11.56 -23.14 -3.29
CA VAL A 130 12.42 -22.54 -4.32
C VAL A 130 13.88 -22.57 -3.85
N PRO A 131 14.83 -23.04 -4.68
CA PRO A 131 16.25 -23.03 -4.32
C PRO A 131 16.77 -21.63 -4.03
N PHE A 132 17.73 -21.53 -3.12
CA PHE A 132 18.37 -20.27 -2.79
C PHE A 132 19.00 -19.64 -4.03
N SER A 133 18.50 -18.46 -4.37
CA SER A 133 18.79 -17.74 -5.61
C SER A 133 18.36 -16.28 -5.45
N GLN A 134 18.65 -15.45 -6.44
CA GLN A 134 18.23 -14.05 -6.43
C GLN A 134 16.71 -13.89 -6.31
N ILE A 135 15.93 -14.70 -7.05
CA ILE A 135 14.47 -14.64 -7.00
C ILE A 135 13.93 -15.12 -5.65
N TRP A 136 14.62 -16.08 -5.01
CA TRP A 136 14.31 -16.48 -3.65
C TRP A 136 14.46 -15.32 -2.67
N ILE A 137 15.50 -14.50 -2.81
CA ILE A 137 15.69 -13.30 -1.96
C ILE A 137 14.51 -12.34 -2.13
N THR A 138 14.02 -12.12 -3.35
CA THR A 138 12.83 -11.30 -3.60
C THR A 138 11.60 -11.86 -2.89
N TYR A 139 11.29 -13.15 -3.06
CA TYR A 139 10.12 -13.76 -2.40
C TYR A 139 10.24 -13.80 -0.87
N ALA A 140 11.45 -14.02 -0.34
CA ALA A 140 11.70 -13.98 1.08
C ALA A 140 11.48 -12.58 1.66
N GLN A 141 11.96 -11.53 0.97
CA GLN A 141 11.70 -10.14 1.35
C GLN A 141 10.21 -9.81 1.30
N GLU A 142 9.50 -10.20 0.24
CA GLU A 142 8.05 -9.98 0.11
C GLU A 142 7.28 -10.63 1.25
N LEU A 143 7.58 -11.88 1.58
CA LEU A 143 6.94 -12.59 2.69
C LEU A 143 7.24 -11.93 4.04
N VAL A 144 8.52 -11.71 4.36
CA VAL A 144 8.94 -11.16 5.66
C VAL A 144 8.37 -9.75 5.86
N LEU A 145 8.46 -8.88 4.85
CA LEU A 145 7.94 -7.52 4.93
C LEU A 145 6.41 -7.50 5.01
N SER A 146 5.72 -8.40 4.30
CA SER A 146 4.25 -8.53 4.41
C SER A 146 3.82 -8.94 5.81
N LEU A 147 4.43 -9.98 6.37
CA LEU A 147 4.13 -10.44 7.73
C LEU A 147 4.42 -9.35 8.76
N LEU A 148 5.56 -8.66 8.62
CA LEU A 148 5.91 -7.52 9.46
C LEU A 148 4.88 -6.40 9.35
N ALA A 149 4.42 -6.07 8.14
CA ALA A 149 3.43 -5.02 7.91
C ALA A 149 2.08 -5.34 8.55
N PHE A 150 1.56 -6.57 8.37
CA PHE A 150 0.31 -7.00 9.01
C PHE A 150 0.44 -7.04 10.54
N ALA A 151 1.55 -7.57 11.07
CA ALA A 151 1.82 -7.57 12.52
C ALA A 151 1.91 -6.14 13.08
N THR A 152 2.57 -5.23 12.35
CA THR A 152 2.68 -3.81 12.71
C THR A 152 1.32 -3.15 12.74
N LEU A 153 0.49 -3.39 11.74
CA LEU A 153 -0.85 -2.82 11.67
C LEU A 153 -1.74 -3.34 12.78
N LEU A 154 -1.70 -4.65 13.07
CA LEU A 154 -2.42 -5.26 14.19
C LEU A 154 -1.98 -4.67 15.53
N TYR A 155 -0.66 -4.56 15.76
CA TYR A 155 -0.12 -3.88 16.93
C TYR A 155 -0.59 -2.43 17.03
N GLY A 156 -0.52 -1.69 15.92
CA GLY A 156 -0.97 -0.31 15.81
C GLY A 156 -2.46 -0.15 16.15
N TYR A 157 -3.30 -1.06 15.66
CA TYR A 157 -4.73 -1.09 15.96
C TYR A 157 -4.99 -1.36 17.45
N ILE A 158 -4.38 -2.40 18.03
CA ILE A 158 -4.52 -2.75 19.45
C ILE A 158 -4.05 -1.61 20.35
N ARG A 159 -2.99 -0.89 19.95
CA ARG A 159 -2.39 0.22 20.73
C ARG A 159 -2.80 1.61 20.24
N ARG A 160 -3.84 1.73 19.41
CA ARG A 160 -4.17 2.99 18.70
C ARG A 160 -4.30 4.20 19.61
N ASN A 161 -4.96 4.05 20.76
CA ASN A 161 -5.19 5.14 21.71
C ASN A 161 -3.86 5.63 22.31
N LYS A 162 -2.95 4.71 22.64
CA LYS A 162 -1.63 5.02 23.19
C LYS A 162 -0.71 5.66 22.15
N LEU A 163 -0.81 5.22 20.90
CA LEU A 163 -0.02 5.73 19.78
C LEU A 163 -0.61 7.01 19.16
N ARG A 164 -1.80 7.45 19.61
CA ARG A 164 -2.59 8.52 18.99
C ARG A 164 -2.79 8.28 17.49
N LEU A 165 -3.05 7.02 17.12
CA LEU A 165 -3.25 6.59 15.75
C LEU A 165 -4.74 6.69 15.38
N PRO A 166 -5.14 7.59 14.46
CA PRO A 166 -6.53 7.69 14.02
C PRO A 166 -7.01 6.40 13.35
N LEU A 167 -8.28 6.03 13.54
CA LEU A 167 -8.83 4.84 12.89
C LEU A 167 -8.85 4.97 11.36
N SER A 168 -9.01 6.18 10.82
CA SER A 168 -8.92 6.44 9.37
C SER A 168 -7.57 6.00 8.79
N TRP A 169 -6.47 6.22 9.51
CA TRP A 169 -5.15 5.77 9.08
C TRP A 169 -5.04 4.25 9.07
N VAL A 170 -5.61 3.57 10.07
CA VAL A 170 -5.66 2.11 10.11
C VAL A 170 -6.49 1.54 8.96
N LEU A 171 -7.66 2.13 8.67
CA LEU A 171 -8.53 1.70 7.57
C LEU A 171 -7.83 1.85 6.21
N TYR A 172 -7.14 2.97 5.99
CA TYR A 172 -6.33 3.17 4.79
C TYR A 172 -5.23 2.12 4.68
N ALA A 173 -4.41 1.95 5.71
CA ALA A 173 -3.30 0.98 5.69
C ALA A 173 -3.80 -0.46 5.53
N LEU A 174 -4.92 -0.82 6.16
CA LEU A 174 -5.52 -2.15 6.03
C LEU A 174 -5.90 -2.44 4.58
N GLY A 175 -6.58 -1.49 3.93
CA GLY A 175 -6.93 -1.62 2.52
C GLY A 175 -5.73 -1.72 1.60
N VAL A 176 -4.70 -0.90 1.88
CA VAL A 176 -3.44 -0.90 1.12
C VAL A 176 -2.71 -2.23 1.20
N LEU A 177 -2.70 -2.86 2.37
CA LEU A 177 -2.07 -4.16 2.55
C LEU A 177 -2.94 -5.31 2.05
N LEU A 178 -4.26 -5.23 2.22
CA LEU A 178 -5.14 -6.35 1.94
C LEU A 178 -5.38 -6.51 0.44
N LEU A 179 -5.74 -5.45 -0.28
CA LEU A 179 -6.15 -5.52 -1.70
C LEU A 179 -5.18 -6.31 -2.59
N PRO A 180 -3.86 -6.01 -2.64
CA PRO A 180 -2.94 -6.73 -3.52
C PRO A 180 -2.85 -8.22 -3.20
N THR A 181 -3.00 -8.61 -1.93
CA THR A 181 -2.93 -10.02 -1.50
C THR A 181 -4.13 -10.85 -1.97
N LEU A 182 -5.23 -10.19 -2.33
CA LEU A 182 -6.47 -10.86 -2.75
C LEU A 182 -6.36 -11.53 -4.12
N THR A 183 -5.30 -11.24 -4.87
CA THR A 183 -4.95 -11.92 -6.14
C THR A 183 -4.16 -13.21 -5.92
N GLY A 184 -3.88 -13.60 -4.67
CA GLY A 184 -3.21 -14.85 -4.34
C GLY A 184 -1.68 -14.81 -4.33
N THR A 185 -1.07 -13.63 -4.44
CA THR A 185 0.39 -13.45 -4.41
C THR A 185 0.82 -12.35 -3.45
N LEU A 186 2.06 -12.44 -2.95
CA LEU A 186 2.72 -11.37 -2.18
C LEU A 186 3.64 -10.51 -3.06
N SER A 187 3.63 -10.77 -4.37
CA SER A 187 4.39 -10.00 -5.36
C SER A 187 4.17 -8.50 -5.17
N SER A 188 5.26 -7.74 -5.08
CA SER A 188 5.26 -6.28 -4.93
C SER A 188 4.71 -5.72 -3.63
N MET A 189 4.44 -6.55 -2.62
CA MET A 189 4.03 -6.08 -1.30
C MET A 189 4.93 -4.99 -0.70
N PRO A 190 6.28 -5.04 -0.83
CA PRO A 190 7.13 -3.95 -0.34
C PRO A 190 6.81 -2.57 -0.95
N ARG A 191 6.30 -2.50 -2.19
CA ARG A 191 5.87 -1.24 -2.83
C ARG A 191 4.55 -0.72 -2.25
N TYR A 192 3.62 -1.61 -1.93
CA TYR A 192 2.37 -1.22 -1.24
C TYR A 192 2.64 -0.79 0.20
N ILE A 193 3.55 -1.49 0.90
CA ILE A 193 4.00 -1.12 2.25
C ILE A 193 4.64 0.27 2.24
N LEU A 194 5.46 0.59 1.22
CA LEU A 194 6.13 1.88 1.08
C LEU A 194 5.15 3.06 1.07
N VAL A 195 3.95 2.89 0.52
CA VAL A 195 2.91 3.95 0.47
C VAL A 195 1.90 3.87 1.62
N ALA A 196 2.02 2.88 2.51
CA ALA A 196 1.23 2.74 3.72
C ALA A 196 1.88 3.53 4.89
N PHE A 197 1.89 4.86 4.79
CA PHE A 197 2.52 5.76 5.77
C PHE A 197 2.21 5.46 7.26
N PRO A 198 1.01 4.94 7.66
CA PRO A 198 0.73 4.65 9.07
C PRO A 198 1.66 3.60 9.67
N LEU A 199 2.18 2.66 8.86
CA LEU A 199 3.16 1.68 9.31
C LEU A 199 4.46 2.36 9.77
N PHE A 200 4.94 3.32 8.99
CA PHE A 200 6.13 4.10 9.31
C PHE A 200 5.92 4.97 10.55
N TYR A 201 4.73 5.52 10.75
CA TYR A 201 4.38 6.22 11.98
C TYR A 201 4.46 5.29 13.20
N ILE A 202 3.89 4.08 13.12
CA ILE A 202 3.95 3.08 14.19
C ILE A 202 5.41 2.68 14.48
N TRP A 203 6.20 2.37 13.45
CA TRP A 203 7.61 2.02 13.60
C TRP A 203 8.41 3.14 14.24
N ALA A 204 8.19 4.40 13.85
CA ALA A 204 8.86 5.54 14.47
C ALA A 204 8.58 5.61 15.99
N GLN A 205 7.31 5.51 16.39
CA GLN A 205 6.90 5.56 17.80
C GLN A 205 7.52 4.45 18.66
N VAL A 206 7.70 3.25 18.09
CA VAL A 206 8.31 2.10 18.78
C VAL A 206 9.84 2.24 18.82
N LEU A 207 10.47 2.50 17.68
CA LEU A 207 11.93 2.49 17.52
C LEU A 207 12.62 3.67 18.19
N LEU A 208 11.92 4.79 18.42
CA LEU A 208 12.47 5.91 19.20
C LEU A 208 12.86 5.51 20.64
N LYS A 209 12.25 4.45 21.18
CA LYS A 209 12.53 3.94 22.53
C LYS A 209 13.73 2.99 22.60
N TYR A 210 14.08 2.36 21.48
CA TYR A 210 15.08 1.29 21.42
C TYR A 210 16.20 1.66 20.44
N ARG A 211 17.14 2.50 20.89
CA ARG A 211 18.19 3.08 20.03
C ARG A 211 19.02 2.03 19.29
N LEU A 212 19.44 0.96 19.97
CA LEU A 212 20.24 -0.12 19.35
C LEU A 212 19.45 -0.85 18.25
N VAL A 213 18.22 -1.29 18.56
CA VAL A 213 17.32 -1.95 17.60
C VAL A 213 17.08 -1.05 16.40
N ARG A 214 16.82 0.24 16.63
CA ARG A 214 16.66 1.23 15.56
C ARG A 214 17.89 1.31 14.67
N SER A 215 19.10 1.39 15.23
CA SER A 215 20.33 1.45 14.44
C SER A 215 20.54 0.18 13.61
N ILE A 216 20.32 -1.00 14.18
CA ILE A 216 20.41 -2.29 13.48
C ILE A 216 19.43 -2.34 12.31
N LEU A 217 18.16 -1.98 12.53
CA LEU A 217 17.14 -1.99 11.49
C LEU A 217 17.42 -0.96 10.39
N ILE A 218 17.97 0.20 10.74
CA ILE A 218 18.39 1.20 9.75
C ILE A 218 19.52 0.64 8.89
N LEU A 219 20.56 0.07 9.51
CA LEU A 219 21.68 -0.54 8.78
C LEU A 219 21.19 -1.66 7.85
N LEU A 220 20.35 -2.57 8.35
CA LEU A 220 19.75 -3.63 7.54
C LEU A 220 18.92 -3.06 6.38
N SER A 221 18.13 -2.02 6.63
CA SER A 221 17.32 -1.36 5.60
C SER A 221 18.17 -0.67 4.54
N ILE A 222 19.32 -0.08 4.93
CA ILE A 222 20.28 0.51 3.99
C ILE A 222 20.91 -0.58 3.14
N SER A 223 21.39 -1.68 3.73
CA SER A 223 22.00 -2.79 3.00
C SER A 223 21.04 -3.39 1.98
N LEU A 224 19.78 -3.63 2.39
CA LEU A 224 18.75 -4.12 1.48
C LEU A 224 18.39 -3.08 0.41
N LEU A 225 18.33 -1.79 0.75
CA LEU A 225 18.10 -0.72 -0.22
C LEU A 225 19.19 -0.69 -1.29
N VAL A 226 20.47 -0.77 -0.90
CA VAL A 226 21.59 -0.82 -1.85
C VAL A 226 21.48 -2.05 -2.74
N TYR A 227 21.29 -3.23 -2.15
CA TYR A 227 21.11 -4.48 -2.89
C TYR A 227 19.96 -4.37 -3.89
N ASN A 228 18.78 -3.99 -3.44
CA ASN A 228 17.57 -3.88 -4.26
C ASN A 228 17.73 -2.84 -5.38
N THR A 229 18.43 -1.73 -5.13
CA THR A 229 18.71 -0.71 -6.15
C THR A 229 19.65 -1.26 -7.24
N ILE A 230 20.69 -2.01 -6.87
CA ILE A 230 21.59 -2.66 -7.84
C ILE A 230 20.81 -3.64 -8.71
N GLN A 231 20.00 -4.51 -8.09
CA GLN A 231 19.18 -5.49 -8.82
C GLN A 231 18.18 -4.82 -9.75
N PHE A 232 17.53 -3.74 -9.30
CA PHE A 232 16.59 -2.98 -10.11
C PHE A 232 17.24 -2.33 -11.34
N ILE A 233 18.41 -1.69 -11.18
CA ILE A 233 19.12 -1.05 -12.31
C ILE A 233 19.63 -2.09 -13.32
N GLN A 234 19.92 -3.32 -12.88
CA GLN A 234 20.27 -4.44 -13.75
C GLN A 234 19.06 -5.06 -14.47
N GLY A 235 17.84 -4.53 -14.27
CA GLY A 235 16.62 -5.01 -14.93
C GLY A 235 15.97 -6.21 -14.26
N HIS A 236 16.43 -6.60 -13.07
CA HIS A 236 15.79 -7.68 -12.33
C HIS A 236 14.55 -7.18 -11.58
N TRP A 237 13.55 -8.05 -11.48
CA TRP A 237 12.36 -7.76 -10.70
C TRP A 237 12.66 -7.76 -9.20
N VAL A 238 12.36 -6.65 -8.54
CA VAL A 238 12.55 -6.45 -7.10
C VAL A 238 11.29 -5.81 -6.54
N ALA A 239 10.59 -6.52 -5.66
CA ALA A 239 9.28 -6.09 -5.15
C ALA A 239 8.29 -5.82 -6.28
#